data_AF-A0A4Q2J7P7-F1
#
_entry.id   AF-A0A4Q2J7P7-F1
#
_cell.length_a   1.000
_cell.length_b   1.000
_cell.length_c   1.000
_cell.angle_alpha   90.00
_cell.angle_beta   90.00
_cell.angle_gamma   90.00
#
_symmetry.space_group_name_H-M   'P 1'
#
loop_
_entity.id
_entity.type
_entity.pdbx_description
1 polymer ?
#
loop_
_entity_poly.entity_id
_entity_poly.type
_entity_poly.pdbx_seq_one_letter_code
_entity_poly.pdbx_strand_id
1 'polypeptide(L)'
;GDAEAGAADTEARTDGGTRADRAALERAVVEAYHVGYERTAPQDVGFGLRQIADIATKALSPGVNDPTTAVHALSHVAALLGDIAELPEQPAAYADEDGTARLVPRGHEFESLVEVGIQQARRYGAADPDVAARLFGLLEDVGRRASRPDQRIVLARQLDRLVASVDAEAYDPHERAVFAELAGRVRSVLDQPTGSTSV
;
A
#
# COMPACT_ATOMS: atom_id res chain seq x y z
N GLY A 1 46.85 13.22 -42.43
CA GLY A 1 47.47 13.04 -41.11
C GLY A 1 47.40 14.37 -40.41
N ASP A 2 46.22 14.93 -40.16
CA ASP A 2 45.16 14.45 -39.25
C ASP A 2 45.68 14.39 -37.81
N ALA A 3 45.32 15.38 -36.99
CA ALA A 3 44.30 15.22 -35.96
C ALA A 3 44.36 16.39 -34.96
N GLU A 4 43.44 17.35 -35.09
CA GLU A 4 42.87 18.07 -33.95
C GLU A 4 41.66 17.26 -33.44
N ALA A 5 41.57 17.03 -32.14
CA ALA A 5 40.34 16.80 -31.39
C ALA A 5 40.73 16.90 -29.90
N GLY A 6 40.16 17.75 -29.05
CA GLY A 6 38.80 18.28 -29.07
C GLY A 6 38.14 17.81 -27.78
N ALA A 7 38.15 18.68 -26.75
CA ALA A 7 37.42 18.48 -25.51
C ALA A 7 35.91 18.38 -25.82
N ALA A 8 35.24 17.36 -25.31
CA ALA A 8 33.79 17.24 -25.39
C ALA A 8 33.19 17.35 -23.97
N ASP A 9 32.87 18.60 -23.64
CA ASP A 9 31.95 19.00 -22.59
C ASP A 9 30.57 18.39 -22.91
N THR A 10 29.98 17.63 -22.00
CA THR A 10 28.65 17.03 -22.19
C THR A 10 27.61 18.01 -21.68
N GLU A 11 27.29 19.00 -22.53
CA GLU A 11 26.13 19.86 -22.34
C GLU A 11 24.84 19.04 -22.49
N ALA A 12 24.04 19.02 -21.42
CA ALA A 12 22.67 18.55 -21.48
C ALA A 12 21.88 19.46 -22.45
N ARG A 13 21.58 18.97 -23.64
CA ARG A 13 20.67 19.60 -24.60
C ARG A 13 19.29 19.75 -23.96
N THR A 14 18.96 20.96 -23.53
CA THR A 14 17.58 21.38 -23.30
C THR A 14 16.93 21.61 -24.65
N ASP A 15 16.26 20.59 -25.18
CA ASP A 15 15.41 20.78 -26.36
C ASP A 15 14.25 21.72 -26.01
N GLY A 16 14.00 22.66 -26.91
CA GLY A 16 13.13 23.82 -26.73
C GLY A 16 11.66 23.44 -26.79
N GLY A 17 11.17 22.76 -25.75
CA GLY A 17 9.74 22.50 -25.59
C GLY A 17 8.96 23.81 -25.49
N THR A 18 8.04 24.03 -26.42
CA THR A 18 7.03 25.09 -26.34
C THR A 18 6.46 25.11 -24.93
N ARG A 19 6.64 26.22 -24.21
CA ARG A 19 6.10 26.39 -22.87
C ARG A 19 4.58 26.27 -23.00
N ALA A 20 4.04 25.10 -22.64
CA ALA A 20 2.60 24.85 -22.72
C ALA A 20 1.88 26.04 -22.08
N ASP A 21 0.86 26.60 -22.75
CA ASP A 21 0.05 27.65 -22.18
C ASP A 21 -0.53 27.11 -20.86
N ARG A 22 0.06 27.56 -19.76
CA ARG A 22 -0.26 27.09 -18.41
C ARG A 22 -1.74 27.26 -18.13
N ALA A 23 -2.36 28.33 -18.63
CA ALA A 23 -3.77 28.60 -18.43
C ALA A 23 -4.65 27.67 -19.26
N ALA A 24 -4.24 27.33 -20.48
CA ALA A 24 -4.95 26.33 -21.29
C ALA A 24 -4.81 24.92 -20.70
N LEU A 25 -3.62 24.56 -20.22
CA LEU A 25 -3.38 23.29 -19.53
C LEU A 25 -4.18 23.19 -18.23
N GLU A 26 -4.19 24.25 -17.41
CA GLU A 26 -4.99 24.29 -16.18
C GLU A 26 -6.48 24.11 -16.48
N ARG A 27 -7.02 24.78 -17.51
CA ARG A 27 -8.42 24.59 -17.92
C ARG A 27 -8.71 23.17 -18.40
N ALA A 28 -7.85 22.64 -19.27
CA ALA A 28 -8.01 21.28 -19.80
C ALA A 28 -7.93 20.21 -18.70
N VAL A 29 -7.02 20.38 -17.73
CA VAL A 29 -6.94 19.50 -16.56
C VAL A 29 -8.19 19.63 -15.70
N VAL A 30 -8.63 20.85 -15.36
CA VAL A 30 -9.84 21.05 -14.54
C VAL A 30 -11.09 20.51 -15.22
N GLU A 31 -11.22 20.62 -16.55
CA GLU A 31 -12.33 20.03 -17.31
C GLU A 31 -12.24 18.51 -17.42
N ALA A 32 -11.04 17.94 -17.45
CA ALA A 32 -10.82 16.49 -17.53
C ALA A 32 -11.08 15.75 -16.20
N TYR A 33 -11.14 16.46 -15.07
CA TYR A 33 -11.39 15.88 -13.75
C TYR A 33 -12.72 16.36 -13.16
N HIS A 34 -13.59 15.42 -12.81
CA HIS A 34 -14.78 15.71 -12.01
C HIS A 34 -14.44 15.69 -10.52
N VAL A 35 -14.48 16.86 -9.86
CA VAL A 35 -14.37 16.97 -8.41
C VAL A 35 -15.77 16.90 -7.80
N GLY A 36 -16.10 15.76 -7.19
CA GLY A 36 -17.36 15.56 -6.46
C GLY A 36 -17.38 16.28 -5.10
N TYR A 37 -18.59 16.47 -4.55
CA TYR A 37 -18.80 17.10 -3.23
C TYR A 37 -18.20 16.28 -2.07
N GLU A 38 -18.15 14.95 -2.22
CA GLU A 38 -17.60 14.00 -1.26
C GLU A 38 -16.85 12.87 -1.97
N ARG A 39 -15.92 12.21 -1.26
CA ARG A 39 -15.26 10.99 -1.74
C ARG A 39 -16.28 9.85 -1.78
N THR A 40 -16.39 9.15 -2.91
CA THR A 40 -17.32 8.02 -3.05
C THR A 40 -16.57 6.72 -3.24
N ALA A 41 -17.08 5.61 -2.70
CA ALA A 41 -16.47 4.28 -2.81
C ALA A 41 -16.16 3.81 -4.25
N PRO A 42 -16.93 4.18 -5.30
CA PRO A 42 -16.57 3.86 -6.68
C PRO A 42 -15.36 4.64 -7.22
N GLN A 43 -14.97 5.74 -6.56
CA GLN A 43 -13.94 6.68 -7.02
C GLN A 43 -12.70 6.71 -6.12
N ASP A 44 -12.80 6.22 -4.89
CA ASP A 44 -11.71 6.18 -3.91
C ASP A 44 -11.76 4.84 -3.16
N VAL A 45 -10.95 3.87 -3.62
CA VAL A 45 -10.81 2.56 -2.96
C VAL A 45 -10.33 2.73 -1.52
N GLY A 46 -9.56 3.79 -1.23
CA GLY A 46 -9.15 4.15 0.13
C GLY A 46 -10.31 4.56 1.03
N PHE A 47 -11.37 5.16 0.49
CA PHE A 47 -12.57 5.47 1.26
C PHE A 47 -13.33 4.20 1.67
N GLY A 48 -13.53 3.26 0.74
CA GLY A 48 -14.17 1.97 1.05
C GLY A 48 -13.37 1.17 2.09
N LEU A 49 -12.05 1.11 1.91
CA LEU A 49 -11.14 0.50 2.88
C LEU A 49 -11.25 1.16 4.26
N ARG A 50 -11.30 2.49 4.30
CA ARG A 50 -11.42 3.26 5.54
C ARG A 50 -12.71 2.94 6.29
N GLN A 51 -13.84 2.83 5.59
CA GLN A 51 -15.11 2.47 6.20
C GLN A 51 -15.04 1.10 6.89
N ILE A 52 -14.42 0.11 6.26
CA ILE A 52 -14.26 -1.22 6.85
C ILE A 52 -13.30 -1.18 8.06
N ALA A 53 -12.19 -0.44 7.94
CA ALA A 53 -11.25 -0.25 9.05
C ALA A 53 -11.90 0.47 10.26
N ASP A 54 -12.82 1.40 10.01
CA ASP A 54 -13.57 2.09 11.06
C ASP A 54 -14.57 1.15 11.76
N ILE A 55 -15.16 0.17 11.03
CA ILE A 55 -15.98 -0.90 11.63
C ILE A 55 -15.13 -1.73 12.60
N ALA A 56 -13.95 -2.18 12.16
CA ALA A 56 -13.04 -2.93 13.03
C ALA A 56 -12.63 -2.12 14.27
N THR A 57 -12.27 -0.85 14.08
CA THR A 57 -11.87 0.05 15.17
C THR A 57 -13.01 0.29 16.16
N LYS A 58 -14.24 0.48 15.66
CA LYS A 58 -15.43 0.66 16.51
C LYS A 58 -15.73 -0.59 17.32
N ALA A 59 -15.62 -1.77 16.72
CA ALA A 59 -15.82 -3.05 17.40
C ALA A 59 -14.81 -3.27 18.54
N LEU A 60 -13.54 -2.87 18.34
CA LEU A 60 -12.47 -2.94 19.34
C LEU A 60 -12.51 -1.82 20.39
N SER A 61 -13.41 -0.85 20.25
CA SER A 61 -13.47 0.27 21.20
C SER A 61 -13.89 -0.24 22.59
N PRO A 62 -13.42 0.40 23.69
CA PRO A 62 -13.72 -0.04 25.06
C PRO A 62 -15.22 -0.15 25.39
N GLY A 63 -16.07 0.60 24.68
CA GLY A 63 -17.52 0.58 24.86
C GLY A 63 -18.25 -0.56 24.15
N VAL A 64 -17.59 -1.26 23.22
CA VAL A 64 -18.17 -2.37 22.44
C VAL A 64 -17.46 -3.68 22.76
N ASN A 65 -16.13 -3.71 22.61
CA ASN A 65 -15.29 -4.88 22.86
C ASN A 65 -15.80 -6.17 22.18
N ASP A 66 -16.03 -6.10 20.87
CA ASP A 66 -16.50 -7.21 20.03
C ASP A 66 -15.38 -7.67 19.06
N PRO A 67 -14.50 -8.60 19.50
CA PRO A 67 -13.42 -9.09 18.66
C PRO A 67 -13.91 -9.91 17.46
N THR A 68 -15.08 -10.55 17.54
CA THR A 68 -15.63 -11.33 16.41
C THR A 68 -15.95 -10.43 15.22
N THR A 69 -16.63 -9.30 15.48
CA THR A 69 -16.90 -8.31 14.43
C THR A 69 -15.61 -7.71 13.89
N ALA A 70 -14.62 -7.44 14.75
CA ALA A 70 -13.33 -6.91 14.32
C ALA A 70 -12.59 -7.89 13.39
N VAL A 71 -12.56 -9.18 13.73
CA VAL A 71 -11.95 -10.25 12.92
C VAL A 71 -12.62 -10.36 11.55
N HIS A 72 -13.96 -10.30 11.49
CA HIS A 72 -14.68 -10.29 10.22
C HIS A 72 -14.34 -9.05 9.38
N ALA A 73 -14.36 -7.85 9.97
CA ALA A 73 -14.00 -6.62 9.27
C ALA A 73 -12.54 -6.66 8.74
N LEU A 74 -11.59 -7.14 9.55
CA LEU A 74 -10.20 -7.35 9.13
C LEU A 74 -10.07 -8.37 8.00
N SER A 75 -10.99 -9.33 7.90
CA SER A 75 -11.00 -10.28 6.79
C SER A 75 -11.37 -9.62 5.46
N HIS A 76 -12.31 -8.67 5.50
CA HIS A 76 -12.62 -7.85 4.33
C HIS A 76 -11.49 -6.87 3.99
N VAL A 77 -10.82 -6.30 4.99
CA VAL A 77 -9.61 -5.49 4.77
C VAL A 77 -8.53 -6.31 4.06
N ALA A 78 -8.28 -7.55 4.53
CA ALA A 78 -7.30 -8.45 3.92
C ALA A 78 -7.65 -8.74 2.45
N ALA A 79 -8.91 -9.08 2.16
CA ALA A 79 -9.38 -9.32 0.80
C ALA A 79 -9.09 -8.11 -0.10
N LEU A 80 -9.57 -6.93 0.29
CA LEU A 80 -9.43 -5.70 -0.49
C LEU A 80 -7.95 -5.30 -0.70
N LEU A 81 -7.12 -5.34 0.35
CA LEU A 81 -5.71 -4.98 0.23
C LEU A 81 -4.94 -5.93 -0.68
N GLY A 82 -5.27 -7.22 -0.71
CA GLY A 82 -4.60 -8.13 -1.63
C GLY A 82 -5.12 -8.02 -3.07
N ASP A 83 -6.39 -7.65 -3.30
CA ASP A 83 -6.86 -7.32 -4.65
C ASP A 83 -6.11 -6.09 -5.19
N ILE A 84 -5.86 -5.10 -4.32
CA ILE A 84 -5.03 -3.93 -4.63
C ILE A 84 -3.57 -4.33 -4.87
N ALA A 85 -3.05 -5.31 -4.13
CA ALA A 85 -1.67 -5.77 -4.30
C ALA A 85 -1.43 -6.41 -5.68
N GLU A 86 -2.45 -7.02 -6.27
CA GLU A 86 -2.42 -7.64 -7.60
C GLU A 86 -2.60 -6.65 -8.76
N LEU A 87 -3.00 -5.41 -8.48
CA LEU A 87 -3.16 -4.40 -9.52
C LEU A 87 -1.83 -4.14 -10.23
N PRO A 88 -1.85 -3.94 -11.56
CA PRO A 88 -0.65 -3.67 -12.33
C PRO A 88 0.02 -2.39 -11.84
N GLU A 89 1.35 -2.38 -11.95
CA GLU A 89 2.14 -1.21 -11.58
C GLU A 89 1.75 -0.01 -12.47
N GLN A 90 1.44 1.12 -11.85
CA GLN A 90 1.16 2.34 -12.62
C GLN A 90 2.45 2.83 -13.26
N PRO A 91 2.41 3.26 -14.54
CA PRO A 91 3.59 3.77 -15.20
C PRO A 91 4.11 5.01 -14.48
N ALA A 92 5.44 5.13 -14.37
CA ALA A 92 6.10 6.28 -13.72
C ALA A 92 5.72 7.62 -14.38
N ALA A 93 5.33 7.59 -15.65
CA ALA A 93 4.70 8.70 -16.34
C ALA A 93 3.79 8.20 -17.48
N TYR A 94 2.73 8.95 -17.77
CA TYR A 94 1.97 8.83 -19.00
C TYR A 94 2.50 9.89 -19.98
N ALA A 95 2.86 9.44 -21.18
CA ALA A 95 3.35 10.28 -22.26
C ALA A 95 2.24 10.58 -23.29
N ASP A 96 2.40 11.66 -24.05
CA ASP A 96 1.60 11.90 -25.25
C ASP A 96 2.06 11.05 -26.44
N GLU A 97 1.42 11.26 -27.60
CA GLU A 97 1.72 10.55 -28.86
C GLU A 97 3.18 10.76 -29.33
N ASP A 98 3.82 11.86 -28.92
CA ASP A 98 5.22 12.18 -29.23
C ASP A 98 6.22 11.60 -28.21
N GLY A 99 5.74 10.85 -27.21
CA GLY A 99 6.58 10.26 -26.17
C GLY A 99 7.02 11.24 -25.09
N THR A 100 6.46 12.45 -25.05
CA THR A 100 6.75 13.45 -24.03
C THR A 100 5.92 13.16 -22.78
N ALA A 101 6.57 12.97 -21.62
CA ALA A 101 5.88 12.77 -20.35
C ALA A 101 4.93 13.95 -20.03
N ARG A 102 3.63 13.66 -19.85
CA ARG A 102 2.58 14.66 -19.54
C ARG A 102 1.99 14.53 -18.14
N LEU A 103 1.97 13.31 -17.59
CA LEU A 103 1.44 13.04 -16.24
C LEU A 103 2.38 12.13 -15.48
N VAL A 104 2.88 12.56 -14.32
CA VAL A 104 3.67 11.74 -13.40
C VAL A 104 2.78 11.44 -12.18
N PRO A 105 2.24 10.21 -12.05
CA PRO A 105 1.45 9.86 -10.88
C PRO A 105 2.33 9.88 -9.62
N ARG A 106 1.79 10.37 -8.50
CA ARG A 106 2.50 10.29 -7.21
C ARG A 106 2.22 8.94 -6.56
N GLY A 107 3.23 8.06 -6.57
CA GLY A 107 3.17 6.77 -5.91
C GLY A 107 3.18 6.91 -4.38
N HIS A 108 2.02 6.85 -3.74
CA HIS A 108 1.88 6.67 -2.29
C HIS A 108 0.66 5.83 -1.88
N GLU A 109 0.01 5.10 -2.80
CA GLU A 109 -1.26 4.47 -2.45
C GLU A 109 -1.09 3.21 -1.59
N PHE A 110 -0.23 2.26 -1.97
CA PHE A 110 -0.20 0.96 -1.28
C PHE A 110 0.19 1.06 0.20
N GLU A 111 1.29 1.76 0.53
CA GLU A 111 1.73 1.94 1.93
C GLU A 111 0.67 2.67 2.76
N SER A 112 0.04 3.70 2.20
CA SER A 112 -1.01 4.46 2.88
C SER A 112 -2.25 3.60 3.13
N LEU A 113 -2.67 2.81 2.15
CA LEU A 113 -3.82 1.91 2.25
C LEU A 113 -3.58 0.83 3.31
N VAL A 114 -2.40 0.21 3.30
CA VAL A 114 -2.02 -0.75 4.33
C VAL A 114 -2.02 -0.12 5.72
N GLU A 115 -1.49 1.10 5.88
CA GLU A 115 -1.54 1.81 7.17
C GLU A 115 -2.98 2.06 7.62
N VAL A 116 -3.86 2.54 6.73
CA VAL A 116 -5.28 2.78 7.01
C VAL A 116 -5.98 1.50 7.47
N GLY A 117 -5.72 0.37 6.82
CA GLY A 117 -6.36 -0.91 7.13
C GLY A 117 -5.91 -1.53 8.45
N ILE A 118 -4.68 -1.25 8.89
CA ILE A 118 -4.03 -2.02 9.98
C ILE A 118 -3.79 -1.19 11.24
N GLN A 119 -3.46 0.10 11.13
CA GLN A 119 -2.87 0.87 12.23
C GLN A 119 -3.75 0.90 13.49
N GLN A 120 -5.03 1.23 13.34
CA GLN A 120 -5.95 1.37 14.47
C GLN A 120 -6.32 0.00 15.06
N ALA A 121 -6.58 -0.99 14.21
CA ALA A 121 -6.86 -2.35 14.65
C ALA A 121 -5.69 -2.97 15.41
N ARG A 122 -4.44 -2.75 14.96
CA ARG A 122 -3.24 -3.12 15.72
C ARG A 122 -3.20 -2.41 17.06
N ARG A 123 -3.47 -1.10 17.11
CA ARG A 123 -3.39 -0.33 18.36
C ARG A 123 -4.41 -0.76 19.40
N TYR A 124 -5.65 -1.02 19.01
CA TYR A 124 -6.73 -1.36 19.94
C TYR A 124 -6.91 -2.87 20.15
N GLY A 125 -6.49 -3.68 19.18
CA GLY A 125 -6.65 -5.14 19.20
C GLY A 125 -5.40 -5.90 19.58
N ALA A 126 -4.27 -5.24 19.85
CA ALA A 126 -3.02 -5.93 20.21
C ALA A 126 -3.15 -6.80 21.46
N ALA A 127 -4.05 -6.47 22.38
CA ALA A 127 -4.30 -7.20 23.63
C ALA A 127 -5.36 -8.32 23.51
N ASP A 128 -6.00 -8.46 22.34
CA ASP A 128 -6.94 -9.54 22.05
C ASP A 128 -6.26 -10.58 21.14
N PRO A 129 -6.10 -11.84 21.58
CA PRO A 129 -5.31 -12.82 20.85
C PRO A 129 -5.92 -13.21 19.50
N ASP A 130 -7.25 -13.21 19.38
CA ASP A 130 -7.95 -13.55 18.14
C ASP A 130 -7.75 -12.44 17.10
N VAL A 131 -7.83 -11.18 17.55
CA VAL A 131 -7.60 -10.01 16.69
C VAL A 131 -6.13 -9.93 16.26
N ALA A 132 -5.20 -10.14 17.19
CA ALA A 132 -3.77 -10.19 16.91
C ALA A 132 -3.44 -11.29 15.88
N ALA A 133 -3.96 -12.50 16.09
CA ALA A 133 -3.80 -13.61 15.14
C ALA A 133 -4.38 -13.27 13.75
N ARG A 134 -5.54 -12.63 13.70
CA ARG A 134 -6.13 -12.19 12.42
C ARG A 134 -5.28 -11.14 11.72
N LEU A 135 -4.64 -10.22 12.43
CA LEU A 135 -3.73 -9.23 11.84
C LEU A 135 -2.50 -9.89 11.21
N PHE A 136 -1.94 -10.93 11.82
CA PHE A 136 -0.89 -11.73 11.18
C PHE A 136 -1.42 -12.42 9.92
N GLY A 137 -2.59 -13.05 10.01
CA GLY A 137 -3.24 -13.67 8.86
C GLY A 137 -3.48 -12.67 7.72
N LEU A 138 -3.81 -11.41 8.04
CA LEU A 138 -4.04 -10.35 7.05
C LEU A 138 -2.75 -10.06 6.29
N LEU A 139 -1.65 -9.90 7.01
CA LEU A 139 -0.34 -9.71 6.39
C LEU A 139 0.09 -10.91 5.54
N GLU A 140 -0.23 -12.13 5.99
CA GLU A 140 0.00 -13.36 5.23
C GLU A 140 -0.83 -13.38 3.93
N ASP A 141 -2.13 -13.11 4.01
CA ASP A 141 -3.08 -13.09 2.90
C ASP A 141 -2.69 -12.07 1.82
N VAL A 142 -2.29 -10.87 2.25
CA VAL A 142 -1.84 -9.80 1.34
C VAL A 142 -0.44 -10.12 0.80
N GLY A 143 0.46 -10.65 1.63
CA GLY A 143 1.82 -11.02 1.21
C GLY A 143 1.86 -12.10 0.13
N ARG A 144 0.90 -13.05 0.13
CA ARG A 144 0.79 -14.07 -0.91
C ARG A 144 0.39 -13.48 -2.27
N ARG A 145 -0.32 -12.36 -2.28
CA ARG A 145 -0.81 -11.66 -3.47
C ARG A 145 0.11 -10.51 -3.91
N ALA A 146 0.95 -10.02 -3.01
CA ALA A 146 1.97 -9.00 -3.30
C ALA A 146 3.10 -9.57 -4.16
N SER A 147 3.10 -9.20 -5.43
CA SER A 147 4.11 -9.62 -6.42
C SER A 147 5.26 -8.62 -6.58
N ARG A 148 5.15 -7.41 -6.01
CA ARG A 148 6.16 -6.35 -6.17
C ARG A 148 7.06 -6.22 -4.94
N PRO A 149 8.38 -6.01 -5.10
CA PRO A 149 9.31 -5.90 -3.97
C PRO A 149 9.00 -4.75 -3.00
N ASP A 150 8.53 -3.61 -3.49
CA ASP A 150 8.14 -2.45 -2.69
C ASP A 150 6.96 -2.76 -1.76
N GLN A 151 5.94 -3.46 -2.26
CA GLN A 151 4.80 -3.94 -1.46
C GLN A 151 5.26 -4.87 -0.34
N ARG A 152 6.20 -5.79 -0.63
CA ARG A 152 6.75 -6.72 0.36
C ARG A 152 7.52 -6.01 1.47
N ILE A 153 8.28 -4.97 1.13
CA ILE A 153 8.97 -4.11 2.11
C ILE A 153 7.95 -3.42 3.03
N VAL A 154 6.85 -2.90 2.47
CA VAL A 154 5.77 -2.28 3.26
C VAL A 154 5.16 -3.30 4.23
N LEU A 155 4.84 -4.50 3.77
CA LEU A 155 4.24 -5.55 4.61
C LEU A 155 5.21 -6.04 5.70
N ALA A 156 6.51 -6.16 5.38
CA ALA A 156 7.54 -6.52 6.36
C ALA A 156 7.64 -5.49 7.49
N ARG A 157 7.61 -4.18 7.17
CA ARG A 157 7.57 -3.13 8.19
C ARG A 157 6.33 -3.21 9.08
N GLN A 158 5.17 -3.56 8.51
CA GLN A 158 3.95 -3.73 9.31
C GLN A 158 4.00 -4.99 10.18
N LEU A 159 4.62 -6.06 9.70
CA LEU A 159 4.88 -7.26 10.50
C LEU A 159 5.75 -6.91 11.70
N ASP A 160 6.85 -6.19 11.52
CA ASP A 160 7.73 -5.80 12.62
C ASP A 160 6.99 -4.96 13.67
N ARG A 161 6.12 -4.03 13.23
CA ARG A 161 5.28 -3.23 14.13
C ARG A 161 4.25 -4.06 14.88
N LEU A 162 3.66 -5.07 14.23
CA LEU A 162 2.70 -5.99 14.85
C LEU A 162 3.39 -6.88 15.89
N VAL A 163 4.54 -7.46 15.55
CA VAL A 163 5.38 -8.23 16.49
C VAL A 163 5.70 -7.38 17.72
N ALA A 164 6.19 -6.15 17.52
CA ALA A 164 6.48 -5.24 18.62
C ALA A 164 5.24 -4.91 19.48
N SER A 165 4.05 -4.86 18.88
CA SER A 165 2.81 -4.59 19.61
C SER A 165 2.39 -5.79 20.47
N VAL A 166 2.42 -7.02 19.94
CA VAL A 166 2.08 -8.21 20.73
C VAL A 166 3.14 -8.53 21.78
N ASP A 167 4.42 -8.21 21.53
CA ASP A 167 5.49 -8.39 22.51
C ASP A 167 5.32 -7.50 23.74
N ALA A 168 4.75 -6.30 23.56
CA ALA A 168 4.48 -5.34 24.63
C ALA A 168 3.27 -5.72 25.51
N GLU A 169 2.41 -6.62 25.04
CA GLU A 169 1.22 -7.08 25.76
C GLU A 169 1.52 -8.26 26.69
N ALA A 170 0.64 -8.47 27.67
CA ALA A 170 0.79 -9.50 28.70
C ALA A 170 0.20 -10.86 28.27
N TYR A 171 0.83 -11.50 27.29
CA TYR A 171 0.46 -12.85 26.82
C TYR A 171 1.20 -13.98 27.53
N ASP A 172 0.54 -15.15 27.62
CA ASP A 172 1.13 -16.36 28.15
C ASP A 172 2.15 -17.01 27.17
N PRO A 173 2.96 -17.99 27.62
CA PRO A 173 3.98 -18.61 26.75
C PRO A 173 3.42 -19.34 25.52
N HIS A 174 2.21 -19.88 25.60
CA HIS A 174 1.57 -20.58 24.49
C HIS A 174 1.13 -19.58 23.41
N GLU A 175 0.45 -18.51 23.80
CA GLU A 175 0.02 -17.44 22.89
C GLU A 175 1.22 -16.79 22.18
N ARG A 176 2.30 -16.51 22.91
CA ARG A 176 3.55 -15.99 22.32
C ARG A 176 4.16 -16.95 21.30
N ALA A 177 4.14 -18.26 21.57
CA ALA A 177 4.62 -19.25 20.62
C ALA A 177 3.77 -19.27 19.34
N VAL A 178 2.44 -19.15 19.48
CA VAL A 178 1.53 -19.03 18.32
C VAL A 178 1.85 -17.78 17.51
N PHE A 179 2.00 -16.61 18.12
CA PHE A 179 2.34 -15.38 17.38
C PHE A 179 3.71 -15.47 16.69
N ALA A 180 4.69 -16.13 17.32
CA ALA A 180 5.99 -16.37 16.70
C ALA A 180 5.88 -17.27 15.46
N GLU A 181 5.06 -18.32 15.52
CA GLU A 181 4.79 -19.19 14.36
C GLU A 181 4.11 -18.40 13.23
N LEU A 182 3.06 -17.64 13.56
CA LEU A 182 2.34 -16.80 12.60
C LEU A 182 3.27 -15.78 11.94
N ALA A 183 4.10 -15.09 12.72
CA ALA A 183 5.12 -14.17 12.19
C ALA A 183 6.11 -14.89 11.27
N GLY A 184 6.52 -16.12 11.61
CA GLY A 184 7.37 -16.96 10.78
C GLY A 184 6.73 -17.28 9.42
N ARG A 185 5.43 -17.60 9.39
CA ARG A 185 4.70 -17.84 8.14
C ARG A 185 4.64 -16.59 7.27
N VAL A 186 4.34 -15.43 7.87
CA VAL A 186 4.33 -14.15 7.14
C VAL A 186 5.70 -13.87 6.54
N ARG A 187 6.80 -14.00 7.30
CA ARG A 187 8.17 -13.82 6.77
C ARG A 187 8.46 -14.75 5.59
N SER A 188 8.15 -16.04 5.74
CA SER A 188 8.32 -17.02 4.67
C SER A 188 7.58 -16.63 3.38
N VAL A 189 6.35 -16.14 3.50
CA VAL A 189 5.58 -15.63 2.36
C VAL A 189 6.26 -14.42 1.72
N LEU A 190 6.75 -13.47 2.53
CA LEU A 190 7.38 -12.23 2.05
C LEU A 190 8.77 -12.45 1.44
N ASP A 191 9.51 -13.46 1.90
CA ASP A 191 10.86 -13.80 1.41
C ASP A 191 10.85 -14.65 0.14
N GLN A 192 9.71 -15.25 -0.23
CA GLN A 192 9.61 -16.03 -1.46
C GLN A 192 9.86 -15.15 -2.70
N PRO A 193 10.65 -15.62 -3.68
CA PRO A 193 10.89 -14.88 -4.90
C PRO A 193 9.56 -14.69 -5.64
N THR A 194 9.29 -13.45 -6.01
CA THR A 194 8.12 -13.07 -6.81
C THR A 194 8.22 -13.81 -8.13
N GLY A 195 7.28 -14.72 -8.39
CA GLY A 195 7.28 -15.53 -9.60
C GLY A 195 7.46 -14.66 -10.83
N SER A 196 8.45 -15.00 -11.66
CA SER A 196 8.66 -14.38 -12.97
C SER A 196 7.44 -14.68 -13.84
N THR A 197 6.47 -13.78 -13.88
CA THR A 197 5.48 -13.77 -14.97
C THR A 197 6.24 -13.34 -16.21
N SER A 198 6.82 -14.33 -16.90
CA SER A 198 7.40 -14.18 -18.22
C SER A 198 6.28 -14.04 -19.25
N VAL A 199 6.34 -12.89 -19.94
CA VAL A 199 5.76 -12.54 -21.27
C VAL A 199 4.26 -12.30 -21.33
#